data_AF-A0A938UDG3-F1
#
_entry.id   AF-A0A938UDG3-F1
#
_cell.length_a   1.000
_cell.length_b   1.000
_cell.length_c   1.000
_cell.angle_alpha   90.00
_cell.angle_beta   90.00
_cell.angle_gamma   90.00
#
_symmetry.space_group_name_H-M   'P 1'
#
loop_
_entity.id
_entity.type
_entity.pdbx_description
1 polymer ?
#
loop_
_entity_poly.entity_id
_entity_poly.type
_entity_poly.pdbx_seq_one_letter_code
_entity_poly.pdbx_strand_id
1 'polypeptide(L)'
;MIFSAARVTAALPSASPARPVRRWHRSLGTVRCRRQGRRVGEALLTCHNPNDHRKPERMSSAPWTYFALASLCLWGCWGLLTKVATLHLPARSVYLLGILGYLPVMGILLLEPGFRLPWTPVGWSAAAGAGLCTALGLFCYFRALAAGGQASVVVPLTSLYPVVTVVLSFLFLKEALSLRQGVGLLLAMVAVWLLAE
;
A
#
# COMPACT_ATOMS: atom_id res chain seq x y z
N MET A 1 -13.53 29.74 54.32
CA MET A 1 -13.69 31.14 53.85
C MET A 1 -13.39 31.14 52.35
N ILE A 2 -14.27 31.55 51.42
CA ILE A 2 -14.93 32.88 51.24
C ILE A 2 -13.84 33.91 50.87
N PHE A 3 -13.85 34.76 49.81
CA PHE A 3 -14.71 35.08 48.63
C PHE A 3 -13.81 35.85 47.59
N SER A 4 -14.17 36.27 46.36
CA SER A 4 -15.41 36.22 45.56
C SER A 4 -15.10 36.25 44.03
N ALA A 5 -16.03 35.75 43.23
CA ALA A 5 -16.22 35.98 41.79
C ALA A 5 -16.34 37.46 41.33
N ALA A 6 -15.91 37.74 40.09
CA ALA A 6 -16.37 38.82 39.17
C ALA A 6 -15.60 38.71 37.82
N ARG A 7 -16.17 38.92 36.63
CA ARG A 7 -17.58 39.05 36.20
C ARG A 7 -17.64 38.77 34.67
N VAL A 8 -18.63 38.01 34.20
CA VAL A 8 -18.92 37.87 32.75
C VAL A 8 -19.90 38.97 32.35
N THR A 9 -19.55 39.78 31.35
CA THR A 9 -20.38 40.76 30.59
C THR A 9 -19.43 41.57 29.69
N ALA A 10 -19.77 42.10 28.53
CA ALA A 10 -20.75 41.71 27.49
C ALA A 10 -20.42 42.56 26.23
N ALA A 11 -20.41 41.97 25.03
CA ALA A 11 -20.36 42.75 23.78
C ALA A 11 -20.86 41.90 22.60
N LEU A 12 -22.17 41.94 22.35
CA LEU A 12 -22.74 41.53 21.06
C LEU A 12 -22.37 42.62 20.02
N PRO A 13 -21.69 42.29 18.91
CA PRO A 13 -21.61 43.21 17.79
C PRO A 13 -23.01 43.36 17.19
N SER A 14 -23.47 44.60 17.13
CA SER A 14 -24.79 44.98 16.63
C SER A 14 -25.03 44.51 15.20
N ALA A 15 -26.30 44.18 14.90
CA ALA A 15 -26.75 44.02 13.53
C ALA A 15 -26.45 45.29 12.72
N SER A 16 -25.87 45.12 11.53
CA SER A 16 -25.66 46.20 10.56
C SER A 16 -26.13 45.75 9.17
N PRO A 17 -26.58 46.69 8.32
CA PRO A 17 -27.69 46.43 7.43
C PRO A 17 -27.34 45.66 6.16
N ALA A 18 -28.38 45.04 5.59
CA ALA A 18 -28.32 44.32 4.32
C ALA A 18 -27.74 45.21 3.20
N ARG A 19 -26.62 44.77 2.59
CA ARG A 19 -26.13 45.36 1.35
C ARG A 19 -26.98 44.88 0.18
N PRO A 20 -27.40 45.75 -0.76
CA PRO A 20 -28.26 45.36 -1.86
C PRO A 20 -27.53 44.41 -2.80
N VAL A 21 -28.12 43.23 -3.04
CA VAL A 21 -27.60 42.23 -3.98
C VAL A 21 -27.62 42.82 -5.39
N ARG A 22 -26.42 43.02 -5.97
CA ARG A 22 -26.30 43.49 -7.36
C ARG A 22 -26.92 42.46 -8.31
N ARG A 23 -27.97 42.88 -9.01
CA ARG A 23 -28.77 42.09 -9.95
C ARG A 23 -27.99 41.78 -11.22
N TRP A 24 -27.16 40.74 -11.21
CA TRP A 24 -26.53 40.23 -12.43
C TRP A 24 -27.55 39.45 -13.27
N HIS A 25 -27.74 39.90 -14.51
CA HIS A 25 -28.71 39.34 -15.45
C HIS A 25 -28.03 38.33 -16.39
N ARG A 26 -28.68 37.17 -16.58
CA ARG A 26 -28.54 36.23 -17.72
C ARG A 26 -27.11 35.77 -18.11
N SER A 27 -26.79 34.52 -17.81
CA SER A 27 -26.96 33.38 -18.74
C SER A 27 -26.19 32.14 -18.23
N LEU A 28 -26.41 30.99 -18.88
CA LEU A 28 -25.80 29.65 -18.67
C LEU A 28 -26.62 28.66 -17.82
N GLY A 29 -26.92 27.51 -18.46
CA GLY A 29 -27.14 26.21 -17.82
C GLY A 29 -28.36 26.04 -16.93
N THR A 30 -29.40 25.35 -17.43
CA THR A 30 -30.44 24.76 -16.59
C THR A 30 -29.87 23.61 -15.76
N VAL A 31 -29.29 23.92 -14.60
CA VAL A 31 -28.87 22.92 -13.60
C VAL A 31 -30.12 22.22 -13.06
N ARG A 32 -30.35 20.98 -13.51
CA ARG A 32 -31.54 20.19 -13.15
C ARG A 32 -31.42 19.60 -11.74
N CYS A 33 -31.47 20.46 -10.73
CA CYS A 33 -31.35 20.08 -9.33
C CYS A 33 -32.60 19.29 -8.88
N ARG A 34 -32.48 17.94 -8.82
CA ARG A 34 -33.58 17.07 -8.38
C ARG A 34 -33.73 17.17 -6.86
N ARG A 35 -34.70 17.95 -6.38
CA ARG A 35 -35.11 17.95 -4.95
C ARG A 35 -35.59 16.56 -4.54
N GLN A 36 -34.74 15.79 -3.87
CA GLN A 36 -35.13 14.56 -3.20
C GLN A 36 -35.54 14.90 -1.77
N GLY A 37 -36.85 14.86 -1.49
CA GLY A 37 -37.43 15.45 -0.29
C GLY A 37 -37.56 14.49 0.90
N ARG A 38 -37.50 15.10 2.10
CA ARG A 38 -37.91 14.61 3.45
C ARG A 38 -36.83 14.03 4.38
N ARG A 39 -36.01 14.92 4.97
CA ARG A 39 -35.98 15.26 6.42
C ARG A 39 -35.08 16.49 6.65
N VAL A 40 -35.15 17.07 7.85
CA VAL A 40 -34.43 18.30 8.23
C VAL A 40 -33.00 17.97 8.67
N GLY A 41 -32.02 18.70 8.13
CA GLY A 41 -30.59 18.55 8.45
C GLY A 41 -29.73 18.26 7.21
N GLU A 42 -28.82 19.19 6.89
CA GLU A 42 -27.65 18.99 6.01
C GLU A 42 -27.89 18.41 4.60
N ALA A 43 -28.52 19.20 3.73
CA ALA A 43 -28.50 18.95 2.29
C ALA A 43 -27.16 19.38 1.66
N LEU A 44 -26.14 18.50 1.71
CA LEU A 44 -24.85 18.73 1.05
C LEU A 44 -25.00 18.63 -0.48
N LEU A 45 -25.13 19.77 -1.16
CA LEU A 45 -25.26 19.85 -2.62
C LEU A 45 -23.91 19.67 -3.33
N THR A 46 -23.53 18.43 -3.62
CA THR A 46 -22.37 18.11 -4.46
C THR A 46 -22.70 18.29 -5.94
N CYS A 47 -22.45 19.49 -6.47
CA CYS A 47 -22.54 19.78 -7.89
C CYS A 47 -21.39 19.10 -8.67
N HIS A 48 -21.67 17.94 -9.27
CA HIS A 48 -20.74 17.27 -10.19
C HIS A 48 -20.67 18.02 -11.53
N ASN A 49 -19.48 18.47 -11.93
CA ASN A 49 -19.25 19.18 -13.19
C ASN A 49 -19.02 18.17 -14.34
N PRO A 50 -19.89 18.09 -15.36
CA PRO A 50 -19.77 17.11 -16.45
C PRO A 50 -18.61 17.37 -17.41
N ASN A 51 -17.89 18.49 -17.30
CA ASN A 51 -16.74 18.85 -18.16
C ASN A 51 -15.38 18.67 -17.46
N ASP A 52 -15.26 17.83 -16.41
CA ASP A 52 -13.97 17.54 -15.74
C ASP A 52 -13.07 16.62 -16.60
N HIS A 53 -12.53 17.16 -17.68
CA HIS A 53 -11.48 16.53 -18.49
C HIS A 53 -10.12 16.64 -17.78
N ARG A 54 -9.94 15.90 -16.68
CA ARG A 54 -8.60 15.76 -16.09
C ARG A 54 -7.65 15.15 -17.11
N LYS A 55 -6.70 15.95 -17.59
CA LYS A 55 -5.53 15.42 -18.29
C LYS A 55 -4.88 14.38 -17.37
N PRO A 56 -4.41 13.22 -17.89
CA PRO A 56 -3.68 12.28 -17.07
C PRO A 56 -2.48 13.00 -16.46
N GLU A 57 -2.43 13.07 -15.13
CA GLU A 57 -1.32 13.69 -14.43
C GLU A 57 -0.04 12.96 -14.84
N ARG A 58 0.88 13.69 -15.50
CA ARG A 58 2.22 13.17 -15.74
C ARG A 58 2.79 12.83 -14.37
N MET A 59 3.14 11.56 -14.19
CA MET A 59 3.75 11.05 -12.97
C MET A 59 5.11 11.74 -12.74
N SER A 60 5.06 12.91 -12.09
CA SER A 60 6.19 13.50 -11.37
C SER A 60 6.80 12.39 -10.51
N SER A 61 8.13 12.25 -10.54
CA SER A 61 8.88 11.14 -9.96
C SER A 61 8.38 10.78 -8.56
N ALA A 62 7.48 9.80 -8.50
CA ALA A 62 6.69 9.57 -7.32
C ALA A 62 7.55 8.81 -6.29
N PRO A 63 7.52 9.17 -5.00
CA PRO A 63 8.45 8.62 -4.01
C PRO A 63 8.40 7.08 -3.90
N TRP A 64 7.30 6.43 -4.31
CA TRP A 64 7.20 4.98 -4.38
C TRP A 64 8.21 4.33 -5.35
N THR A 65 8.62 4.99 -6.44
CA THR A 65 9.61 4.42 -7.37
C THR A 65 10.99 4.31 -6.72
N TYR A 66 11.35 5.29 -5.87
CA TYR A 66 12.57 5.23 -5.07
C TYR A 66 12.54 4.07 -4.08
N PHE A 67 11.44 3.88 -3.35
CA PHE A 67 11.31 2.74 -2.43
C PHE A 67 11.34 1.38 -3.16
N ALA A 68 10.75 1.29 -4.35
CA ALA A 68 10.83 0.09 -5.19
C ALA A 68 12.27 -0.22 -5.65
N LEU A 69 13.01 0.79 -6.11
CA LEU A 69 14.42 0.64 -6.50
C LEU A 69 15.32 0.30 -5.31
N ALA A 70 15.12 0.95 -4.16
CA ALA A 70 15.83 0.63 -2.92
C ALA A 70 15.56 -0.82 -2.48
N SER A 71 14.31 -1.29 -2.57
CA SER A 71 13.96 -2.67 -2.25
C SER A 71 14.63 -3.67 -3.21
N LEU A 72 14.69 -3.39 -4.52
CA LEU A 72 15.38 -4.23 -5.51
C LEU A 72 16.86 -4.40 -5.15
N CYS A 73 17.55 -3.31 -4.80
CA CYS A 73 18.94 -3.34 -4.35
C CYS A 73 19.10 -4.16 -3.05
N LEU A 74 18.22 -3.97 -2.07
CA LEU A 74 18.27 -4.70 -0.80
C LEU A 74 18.02 -6.21 -0.98
N TRP A 75 17.08 -6.62 -1.83
CA TRP A 75 16.85 -8.02 -2.17
C TRP A 75 18.04 -8.65 -2.92
N GLY A 76 18.68 -7.91 -3.83
CA GLY A 76 19.92 -8.34 -4.49
C GLY A 76 21.07 -8.56 -3.51
N CYS A 77 21.32 -7.58 -2.63
CA CYS A 77 22.31 -7.70 -1.57
C CYS A 77 22.00 -8.86 -0.60
N TRP A 78 20.73 -9.04 -0.22
CA TRP A 78 20.27 -10.15 0.62
C TRP A 78 20.59 -11.51 0.00
N GLY A 79 20.36 -11.69 -1.32
CA GLY A 79 20.67 -12.94 -2.02
C GLY A 79 22.17 -13.26 -2.00
N LEU A 80 23.03 -12.26 -2.26
CA LEU A 80 24.48 -12.42 -2.19
C LEU A 80 24.97 -12.73 -0.77
N LEU A 81 24.55 -11.94 0.22
CA LEU A 81 24.90 -12.15 1.63
C LEU A 81 24.43 -13.52 2.13
N THR A 82 23.25 -13.95 1.71
CA THR A 82 22.71 -15.29 2.00
C THR A 82 23.59 -16.38 1.43
N LYS A 83 23.99 -16.28 0.15
CA LYS A 83 24.91 -17.24 -0.48
C LYS A 83 26.22 -17.34 0.29
N VAL A 84 26.84 -16.21 0.65
CA VAL A 84 28.07 -16.17 1.46
C VAL A 84 27.85 -16.81 2.83
N ALA A 85 26.76 -16.46 3.54
CA ALA A 85 26.45 -17.05 4.84
C ALA A 85 26.28 -18.57 4.78
N THR A 86 25.65 -19.11 3.73
CA THR A 86 25.48 -20.57 3.54
C THR A 86 26.78 -21.33 3.21
N LEU A 87 27.87 -20.64 2.85
CA LEU A 87 29.19 -21.28 2.71
C LEU A 87 29.91 -21.48 4.06
N HIS A 88 29.55 -20.71 5.08
CA HIS A 88 30.22 -20.71 6.38
C HIS A 88 29.37 -21.24 7.53
N LEU A 89 28.04 -21.28 7.36
CA LEU A 89 27.08 -21.68 8.38
C LEU A 89 26.04 -22.67 7.83
N PRO A 90 25.59 -23.65 8.63
CA PRO A 90 24.51 -24.54 8.21
C PRO A 90 23.22 -23.74 7.99
N ALA A 91 22.45 -24.11 6.97
CA ALA A 91 21.28 -23.34 6.52
C ALA A 91 20.23 -23.05 7.62
N ARG A 92 20.12 -23.93 8.63
CA ARG A 92 19.26 -23.70 9.81
C ARG A 92 19.70 -22.46 10.60
N SER A 93 21.00 -22.25 10.80
CA SER A 93 21.53 -21.08 11.50
C SER A 93 21.37 -19.81 10.67
N VAL A 94 21.60 -19.88 9.35
CA VAL A 94 21.41 -18.73 8.45
C VAL A 94 19.95 -18.27 8.44
N TYR A 95 19.00 -19.21 8.37
CA TYR A 95 17.57 -18.91 8.46
C TYR A 95 17.18 -18.24 9.80
N LEU A 96 17.64 -18.79 10.92
CA LEU A 96 17.33 -18.25 12.26
C LEU A 96 17.95 -16.85 12.46
N LEU A 97 19.20 -16.65 12.08
CA LEU A 97 19.86 -15.33 12.14
C LEU A 97 19.18 -14.32 11.19
N GLY A 98 18.74 -14.76 10.01
CA GLY A 98 17.96 -13.93 9.08
C GLY A 98 16.66 -13.43 9.68
N ILE A 99 15.95 -14.25 10.47
CA ILE A 99 14.73 -13.81 11.17
C ILE A 99 15.02 -12.72 12.21
N LEU A 100 16.13 -12.82 12.95
CA LEU A 100 16.52 -11.79 13.92
C LEU A 100 16.77 -10.43 13.25
N GLY A 101 17.14 -10.41 11.96
CA GLY A 101 17.27 -9.19 11.16
C GLY A 101 15.97 -8.38 11.00
N TYR A 102 14.79 -8.98 11.17
CA TYR A 102 13.51 -8.24 11.15
C TYR A 102 13.21 -7.51 12.46
N LEU A 103 13.83 -7.91 13.59
CA LEU A 103 13.59 -7.29 14.90
C LEU A 103 13.93 -5.79 14.96
N PRO A 104 15.08 -5.28 14.47
CA PRO A 104 15.33 -3.84 14.46
C PRO A 104 14.35 -3.06 13.59
N VAL A 105 13.93 -3.62 12.45
CA VAL A 105 12.93 -2.99 11.56
C VAL A 105 11.57 -2.90 12.25
N MET A 106 11.13 -3.99 12.88
CA MET A 106 9.92 -4.01 13.72
C MET A 106 10.02 -2.96 14.85
N GLY A 107 11.17 -2.89 15.54
CA GLY A 107 11.40 -1.91 16.60
C GLY A 107 11.27 -0.46 16.12
N ILE A 108 11.86 -0.12 14.96
CA ILE A 108 11.75 1.22 14.37
C ILE A 108 10.28 1.57 14.07
N LEU A 109 9.54 0.67 13.40
CA LEU A 109 8.14 0.89 13.04
C LEU A 109 7.22 1.06 14.26
N LEU A 110 7.48 0.33 15.36
CA LEU A 110 6.73 0.45 16.61
C LEU A 110 7.01 1.77 17.36
N LEU A 111 8.13 2.44 17.07
CA LEU A 111 8.53 3.72 17.66
C LEU A 111 8.05 4.93 16.85
N GLU A 112 7.37 4.73 15.71
CA GLU A 112 6.88 5.83 14.88
C GLU A 112 5.77 6.64 15.58
N PRO A 113 5.90 7.99 15.65
CA PRO A 113 4.90 8.83 16.33
C PRO A 113 3.50 8.69 15.72
N GLY A 114 2.53 8.33 16.57
CA GLY A 114 1.13 8.20 16.16
C GLY A 114 0.74 6.84 15.56
N PHE A 115 1.65 5.85 15.57
CA PHE A 115 1.35 4.48 15.16
C PHE A 115 0.15 3.90 15.95
N ARG A 116 -0.81 3.30 15.23
CA ARG A 116 -2.03 2.68 15.78
C ARG A 116 -2.38 1.46 14.93
N LEU A 117 -2.52 0.28 15.53
CA LEU A 117 -3.03 -0.88 14.80
C LEU A 117 -4.57 -0.81 14.70
N PRO A 118 -5.14 -0.75 13.49
CA PRO A 118 -6.58 -0.88 13.32
C PRO A 118 -7.01 -2.33 13.61
N TRP A 119 -7.97 -2.51 14.51
CA TRP A 119 -8.46 -3.84 14.87
C TRP A 119 -9.46 -4.35 13.82
N THR A 120 -8.96 -5.10 12.83
CA THR A 120 -9.74 -5.65 11.71
C THR A 120 -9.47 -7.14 11.55
N PRO A 121 -10.41 -8.06 11.87
CA PRO A 121 -10.12 -9.49 11.95
C PRO A 121 -9.60 -10.09 10.62
N VAL A 122 -10.09 -9.58 9.49
CA VAL A 122 -9.62 -9.95 8.14
C VAL A 122 -8.19 -9.46 7.89
N GLY A 123 -7.87 -8.22 8.29
CA GLY A 123 -6.51 -7.67 8.13
C GLY A 123 -5.48 -8.43 8.98
N TRP A 124 -5.85 -8.77 10.23
CA TRP A 124 -4.99 -9.54 11.13
C TRP A 124 -4.77 -10.98 10.66
N SER A 125 -5.82 -11.68 10.21
CA SER A 125 -5.68 -13.05 9.67
C SER A 125 -4.90 -13.08 8.35
N ALA A 126 -5.12 -12.11 7.45
CA ALA A 126 -4.35 -11.98 6.21
C ALA A 126 -2.87 -11.66 6.48
N ALA A 127 -2.57 -10.75 7.41
CA ALA A 127 -1.20 -10.41 7.79
C ALA A 127 -0.48 -11.59 8.45
N ALA A 128 -1.14 -12.32 9.35
CA ALA A 128 -0.60 -13.53 9.96
C ALA A 128 -0.34 -14.64 8.92
N GLY A 129 -1.27 -14.83 7.98
CA GLY A 129 -1.11 -15.75 6.86
C GLY A 129 0.07 -15.37 5.95
N ALA A 130 0.20 -14.11 5.58
CA ALA A 130 1.32 -13.60 4.77
C ALA A 130 2.67 -13.78 5.49
N GLY A 131 2.73 -13.51 6.80
CA GLY A 131 3.92 -13.74 7.62
C GLY A 131 4.31 -15.22 7.69
N LEU A 132 3.33 -16.12 7.88
CA LEU A 132 3.55 -17.57 7.89
C LEU A 132 4.02 -18.08 6.51
N CYS A 133 3.39 -17.65 5.41
CA CYS A 133 3.82 -17.97 4.06
C CYS A 133 5.24 -17.48 3.77
N THR A 134 5.62 -16.30 4.27
CA THR A 134 6.98 -15.77 4.14
C THR A 134 8.00 -16.63 4.90
N ALA A 135 7.70 -16.99 6.15
CA ALA A 135 8.56 -17.85 6.96
C ALA A 135 8.76 -19.25 6.32
N LEU A 136 7.65 -19.89 5.91
CA LEU A 136 7.69 -21.19 5.24
C LEU A 136 8.39 -21.11 3.87
N GLY A 137 8.17 -20.04 3.11
CA GLY A 137 8.84 -19.79 1.83
C GLY A 137 10.36 -19.67 1.98
N LEU A 138 10.84 -18.87 2.95
CA LEU A 138 12.26 -18.79 3.27
C LEU A 138 12.81 -20.14 3.76
N PHE A 139 12.08 -20.87 4.62
CA PHE A 139 12.50 -22.21 5.06
C PHE A 139 12.69 -23.16 3.87
N CYS A 140 11.74 -23.22 2.94
CA CYS A 140 11.84 -24.01 1.72
C CYS A 140 13.01 -23.56 0.82
N TYR A 141 13.23 -22.25 0.64
CA TYR A 141 14.35 -21.69 -0.11
C TYR A 141 15.71 -22.12 0.49
N PHE A 142 15.91 -21.96 1.80
CA PHE A 142 17.13 -22.39 2.49
C PHE A 142 17.32 -23.92 2.44
N ARG A 143 16.24 -24.69 2.48
CA ARG A 143 16.28 -26.15 2.30
C ARG A 143 16.65 -26.56 0.87
N ALA A 144 16.20 -25.83 -0.15
CA ALA A 144 16.58 -26.09 -1.55
C ALA A 144 18.07 -25.83 -1.79
N LEU A 145 18.61 -24.71 -1.27
CA LEU A 145 20.06 -24.45 -1.31
C LEU A 145 20.86 -25.51 -0.54
N ALA A 146 20.40 -25.90 0.65
CA ALA A 146 21.05 -26.94 1.46
C ALA A 146 21.01 -28.35 0.83
N ALA A 147 20.06 -28.61 -0.07
CA ALA A 147 19.96 -29.85 -0.83
C ALA A 147 20.88 -29.89 -2.06
N GLY A 148 21.74 -28.88 -2.25
CA GLY A 148 22.65 -28.76 -3.40
C GLY A 148 22.08 -27.94 -4.57
N GLY A 149 20.90 -27.32 -4.41
CA GLY A 149 20.33 -26.44 -5.42
C GLY A 149 21.20 -25.23 -5.69
N GLN A 150 21.57 -25.01 -6.95
CA GLN A 150 22.39 -23.85 -7.32
C GLN A 150 21.62 -22.54 -7.15
N ALA A 151 22.24 -21.57 -6.48
CA ALA A 151 21.61 -20.25 -6.26
C ALA A 151 21.25 -19.52 -7.56
N SER A 152 22.00 -19.75 -8.66
CA SER A 152 21.71 -19.27 -10.01
C SER A 152 20.35 -19.74 -10.55
N VAL A 153 19.86 -20.91 -10.13
CA VAL A 153 18.58 -21.49 -10.57
C VAL A 153 17.49 -21.25 -9.53
N VAL A 154 17.80 -21.44 -8.24
CA VAL A 154 16.82 -21.32 -7.14
C VAL A 154 16.33 -19.87 -6.98
N VAL A 155 17.19 -18.86 -7.17
CA VAL A 155 16.79 -17.44 -7.03
C VAL A 155 15.85 -16.98 -8.16
N PRO A 156 16.13 -17.20 -9.45
CA PRO A 156 15.19 -16.88 -10.52
C PRO A 156 13.89 -17.70 -10.42
N LEU A 157 13.97 -19.00 -10.08
CA LEU A 157 12.78 -19.85 -9.91
C LEU A 157 11.85 -19.32 -8.81
N THR A 158 12.39 -18.95 -7.65
CA THR A 158 11.58 -18.37 -6.56
C THR A 158 11.09 -16.95 -6.86
N SER A 159 11.75 -16.23 -7.76
CA SER A 159 11.29 -14.92 -8.26
C SER A 159 10.04 -15.00 -9.15
N LEU A 160 9.62 -16.20 -9.58
CA LEU A 160 8.34 -16.41 -10.28
C LEU A 160 7.11 -16.45 -9.36
N TYR A 161 7.24 -16.19 -8.05
CA TYR A 161 6.08 -16.09 -7.16
C TYR A 161 4.95 -15.14 -7.66
N PRO A 162 5.19 -14.05 -8.42
CA PRO A 162 4.12 -13.22 -8.97
C PRO A 162 3.19 -13.98 -9.93
N VAL A 163 3.66 -15.06 -10.57
CA VAL A 163 2.82 -15.98 -11.37
C VAL A 163 1.73 -16.59 -10.47
N VAL A 164 2.14 -17.11 -9.32
CA VAL A 164 1.24 -17.72 -8.33
C VAL A 164 0.30 -16.66 -7.75
N THR A 165 0.82 -15.47 -7.42
CA THR A 165 -0.01 -14.35 -6.94
C THR A 165 -1.06 -13.92 -7.97
N VAL A 166 -0.72 -13.87 -9.25
CA VAL A 166 -1.64 -13.56 -10.36
C VAL A 166 -2.76 -14.60 -10.47
N VAL A 167 -2.41 -15.88 -10.43
CA VAL A 167 -3.40 -16.98 -10.47
C VAL A 167 -4.32 -16.93 -9.24
N LEU A 168 -3.77 -16.72 -8.04
CA LEU A 168 -4.56 -16.57 -6.82
C LEU A 168 -5.47 -15.33 -6.86
N SER A 169 -5.01 -14.20 -7.39
CA SER A 169 -5.83 -12.98 -7.52
C SER A 169 -6.99 -13.18 -8.50
N PHE A 170 -6.77 -13.91 -9.60
CA PHE A 170 -7.85 -14.31 -10.50
C PHE A 170 -8.88 -15.23 -9.82
N LEU A 171 -8.43 -16.22 -9.03
CA LEU A 171 -9.32 -17.18 -8.37
C LEU A 171 -10.11 -16.57 -7.19
N PHE A 172 -9.46 -15.78 -6.33
CA PHE A 172 -10.04 -15.27 -5.08
C PHE A 172 -10.62 -13.85 -5.21
N LEU A 173 -9.92 -12.95 -5.91
CA LEU A 173 -10.33 -11.55 -6.09
C LEU A 173 -11.13 -11.32 -7.40
N LYS A 174 -11.09 -12.26 -8.34
CA LYS A 174 -11.74 -12.18 -9.66
C LYS A 174 -11.30 -10.96 -10.49
N GLU A 175 -10.06 -10.51 -10.29
CA GLU A 175 -9.48 -9.43 -11.07
C GLU A 175 -9.19 -9.86 -12.51
N ALA A 176 -9.60 -9.02 -13.47
CA ALA A 176 -9.39 -9.28 -14.89
C ALA A 176 -7.94 -8.94 -15.28
N LEU A 177 -7.20 -9.95 -15.75
CA LEU A 177 -5.82 -9.78 -16.21
C LEU A 177 -5.77 -9.06 -17.56
N SER A 178 -4.98 -8.00 -17.65
CA SER A 178 -4.72 -7.35 -18.94
C SER A 178 -3.77 -8.20 -19.79
N LEU A 179 -3.97 -8.17 -21.12
CA LEU A 179 -3.08 -8.85 -22.07
C LEU A 179 -1.60 -8.45 -21.89
N ARG A 180 -1.32 -7.20 -21.50
CA ARG A 180 0.04 -6.71 -21.25
C ARG A 180 0.68 -7.38 -20.03
N GLN A 181 -0.07 -7.58 -18.95
CA GLN A 181 0.40 -8.32 -17.78
C GLN A 181 0.64 -9.80 -18.12
N GLY A 182 -0.26 -10.43 -18.90
CA GLY A 182 -0.10 -11.80 -19.36
C GLY A 182 1.18 -12.01 -20.20
N VAL A 183 1.44 -11.12 -21.17
CA VAL A 183 2.67 -11.16 -21.97
C VAL A 183 3.92 -10.93 -21.12
N GLY A 184 3.90 -9.94 -20.20
CA GLY A 184 5.01 -9.71 -19.28
C GLY A 184 5.32 -10.92 -18.39
N LEU A 185 4.28 -11.63 -17.94
CA LEU A 185 4.41 -12.83 -17.12
C LEU A 185 4.98 -14.02 -17.91
N LEU A 186 4.54 -14.21 -19.16
CA LEU A 186 5.10 -15.21 -20.08
C LEU A 186 6.59 -14.94 -20.35
N LEU A 187 6.97 -13.70 -20.62
CA LEU A 187 8.37 -13.31 -20.82
C LEU A 187 9.23 -13.55 -19.57
N ALA A 188 8.70 -13.27 -18.37
CA ALA A 188 9.40 -13.57 -17.11
C ALA A 188 9.63 -15.07 -16.91
N MET A 189 8.64 -15.92 -17.22
CA MET A 189 8.80 -17.38 -17.16
C MET A 189 9.84 -17.90 -18.16
N VAL A 190 9.84 -17.39 -19.40
CA VAL A 190 10.85 -17.74 -20.41
C VAL A 190 12.25 -17.31 -19.97
N ALA A 191 12.41 -16.11 -19.42
CA ALA A 191 13.69 -15.61 -18.92
C ALA A 191 14.24 -16.47 -17.76
N VAL A 192 13.38 -16.94 -16.86
CA VAL A 192 13.79 -17.83 -15.77
C VAL A 192 14.12 -19.23 -16.26
N TRP A 193 13.38 -19.77 -17.24
CA TRP A 193 13.72 -21.05 -17.87
C TRP A 193 15.10 -21.01 -18.54
N LEU A 194 15.41 -19.92 -19.27
CA LEU A 194 16.73 -19.69 -19.88
C LEU A 194 17.88 -19.48 -18.88
N LEU A 195 17.58 -19.21 -17.60
CA LEU A 195 18.57 -19.12 -16.51
C LEU A 195 18.71 -20.43 -15.72
N ALA A 196 17.86 -21.42 -16.00
CA ALA A 196 17.83 -22.70 -15.29
C ALA A 196 18.63 -23.82 -15.99
N GLU A 197 18.98 -23.61 -17.26
CA GLU A 197 19.85 -24.46 -18.10
C GLU A 197 21.30 -23.94 -18.11
#